data_AF-A0A0N5D3T8-F1
#
_entry.id   AF-A0A0N5D3T8-F1
#
_cell.length_a   1.000
_cell.length_b   1.000
_cell.length_c   1.000
_cell.angle_alpha   90.00
_cell.angle_beta   90.00
_cell.angle_gamma   90.00
#
_symmetry.space_group_name_H-M   'P 1'
#
loop_
_entity.id
_entity.type
_entity.pdbx_description
1 polymer ?
#
loop_
_entity_poly.entity_id
_entity_poly.type
_entity_poly.pdbx_seq_one_letter_code
_entity_poly.pdbx_strand_id
1 'polypeptide(L)'
;LFCRFFIFDLEAVLQVTEIPEPFELHIENNIKGNEQKSVVELTLDPFQLKKTYGFENKIIAQNGRFSVFESVIKHPLKKLQIALLRPNPNKYILSIQPDVDRHMQETVAMITCHSIENGCYWEGSFSDRALERPLKAKLIYKKDETNAQNYRMHIQTEFDYSGQPERLFSNSLHVYYGIVPAKYRKRSISSRKRYGDIRFLAELKSTHLASSLDTRAWIKIDRRIVGKTAIPIHTSLGLSINNAKQIPRSVEYSLETKTDTVKFMEAQLKLADSSWKTRIEKNSNKPYALQFYENNKQPSFVGEFNFGKYGAVFEFRDEKLHEVKVHLSAKMPNDYEAKIDLWHSNEKRKIQDVLLALQVNA
;
A
#
# COMPACT_ATOMS: atom_id res chain seq x y z
N LEU A 1 19.47 -20.14 50.83
CA LEU A 1 18.37 -21.11 50.61
C LEU A 1 18.20 -21.33 49.11
N PHE A 2 18.08 -22.58 48.63
CA PHE A 2 17.77 -22.89 47.23
C PHE A 2 16.39 -23.51 47.13
N CYS A 3 15.47 -22.86 46.41
CA CYS A 3 14.14 -23.39 46.13
C CYS A 3 14.00 -23.59 44.62
N ARG A 4 13.64 -24.80 44.20
CA ARG A 4 13.34 -25.14 42.81
C ARG A 4 11.84 -25.28 42.66
N PHE A 5 11.26 -24.65 41.65
CA PHE A 5 9.84 -24.77 41.33
C PHE A 5 9.62 -24.65 39.82
N PHE A 6 8.48 -25.15 39.33
CA PHE A 6 8.18 -25.20 37.90
C PHE A 6 7.13 -24.15 37.52
N ILE A 7 7.39 -23.39 36.46
CA ILE A 7 6.40 -22.53 35.80
C ILE A 7 6.38 -22.93 34.31
N PHE A 8 5.24 -23.38 33.77
CA PHE A 8 5.15 -23.84 32.37
C PHE A 8 6.24 -24.86 31.97
N ASP A 9 6.47 -25.88 32.80
CA ASP A 9 7.54 -26.88 32.64
C ASP A 9 8.99 -26.33 32.66
N LEU A 10 9.18 -25.03 32.92
CA LEU A 10 10.49 -24.43 33.17
C LEU A 10 10.84 -24.53 34.65
N GLU A 11 11.99 -25.13 34.95
CA GLU A 11 12.59 -25.13 36.28
C GLU A 11 13.12 -23.73 36.60
N ALA A 12 12.47 -23.03 37.53
CA ALA A 12 12.95 -21.80 38.12
C ALA A 12 13.70 -22.12 39.42
N VAL A 13 14.92 -21.58 39.55
CA VAL A 13 15.74 -21.69 40.76
C VAL A 13 15.78 -20.35 41.46
N LEU A 14 15.23 -20.30 42.68
CA LEU A 14 15.34 -19.14 43.56
C LEU A 14 16.49 -19.37 44.54
N GLN A 15 17.50 -18.52 44.45
CA GLN A 15 18.66 -18.51 45.34
C GLN A 15 18.57 -17.31 46.27
N VAL A 16 18.42 -17.56 47.56
CA VAL A 16 18.55 -16.55 48.62
C VAL A 16 20.00 -16.59 49.11
N THR A 17 20.74 -15.51 48.86
CA THR A 17 22.17 -15.39 49.18
C THR A 17 22.38 -14.90 50.62
N GLU A 18 21.81 -13.76 51.02
CA GLU A 18 21.88 -13.23 52.40
C GLU A 18 20.67 -12.32 52.69
N ILE A 19 19.86 -12.62 53.72
CA ILE A 19 18.79 -11.74 54.22
C ILE A 19 19.04 -11.53 55.72
N PRO A 20 19.42 -10.32 56.16
CA PRO A 20 19.76 -10.05 57.57
C PRO A 20 18.55 -9.99 58.50
N GLU A 21 17.34 -9.87 57.94
CA GLU A 21 16.08 -9.73 58.66
C GLU A 21 15.34 -11.08 58.78
N PRO A 22 14.56 -11.32 59.84
CA PRO A 22 13.65 -12.46 59.89
C PRO A 22 12.71 -12.46 58.69
N PHE A 23 12.59 -13.61 58.03
CA PHE A 23 11.74 -13.77 56.86
C PHE A 23 10.94 -15.07 56.89
N GLU A 24 9.80 -15.05 56.20
CA GLU A 24 8.96 -16.22 55.92
C GLU A 24 8.84 -16.37 54.40
N LEU A 25 9.07 -17.58 53.90
CA LEU A 25 8.93 -17.92 52.49
C LEU A 25 7.81 -18.94 52.33
N HIS A 26 6.71 -18.51 51.70
CA HIS A 26 5.58 -19.38 51.35
C HIS A 26 5.65 -19.73 49.86
N ILE A 27 5.69 -21.02 49.55
CA ILE A 27 5.66 -21.52 48.18
C ILE A 27 4.57 -22.58 48.10
N GLU A 28 3.62 -22.37 47.19
CA GLU A 28 2.50 -23.28 46.95
C GLU A 28 2.38 -23.56 45.46
N ASN A 29 2.17 -24.82 45.07
CA ASN A 29 1.77 -25.18 43.73
C ASN A 29 0.69 -26.26 43.82
N ASN A 30 -0.49 -25.96 43.28
CA ASN A 30 -1.67 -26.80 43.38
C ASN A 30 -2.29 -26.98 41.99
N ILE A 31 -2.51 -28.24 41.60
CA ILE A 31 -3.16 -28.60 40.35
C ILE A 31 -4.44 -29.34 40.70
N LYS A 32 -5.59 -28.76 40.35
CA LYS A 32 -6.91 -29.33 40.59
C LYS A 32 -7.73 -29.33 39.30
N GLY A 33 -7.85 -30.51 38.68
CA GLY A 33 -8.54 -30.66 37.39
C GLY A 33 -7.87 -29.83 36.30
N ASN A 34 -8.58 -28.86 35.74
CA ASN A 34 -8.05 -27.97 34.70
C ASN A 34 -7.50 -26.63 35.22
N GLU A 35 -7.39 -26.48 36.53
CA GLU A 35 -6.87 -25.28 37.19
C GLU A 35 -5.50 -25.58 37.80
N GLN A 36 -4.52 -24.74 37.51
CA GLN A 36 -3.23 -24.71 38.18
C GLN A 36 -3.07 -23.36 38.89
N LYS A 37 -2.74 -23.42 40.17
CA LYS A 37 -2.43 -22.26 41.00
C LYS A 37 -1.02 -22.37 41.54
N SER A 38 -0.23 -21.32 41.42
CA SER A 38 1.14 -21.26 41.94
C SER A 38 1.35 -19.95 42.70
N VAL A 39 1.82 -20.02 43.94
CA VAL A 39 2.05 -18.86 44.82
C VAL A 39 3.49 -18.89 45.29
N VAL A 40 4.17 -17.76 45.23
CA VAL A 40 5.49 -17.54 45.82
C VAL A 40 5.45 -16.21 46.56
N GLU A 41 5.61 -16.24 47.88
CA GLU A 41 5.56 -15.06 48.75
C GLU A 41 6.74 -15.06 49.72
N LEU A 42 7.45 -13.94 49.77
CA LEU A 42 8.49 -13.61 50.73
C LEU A 42 7.95 -12.51 51.65
N THR A 43 7.77 -12.82 52.92
CA THR A 43 7.40 -11.85 53.95
C THR A 43 8.62 -11.53 54.79
N LEU A 44 9.05 -10.27 54.80
CA LEU A 44 10.10 -9.75 55.67
C LEU A 44 9.46 -9.08 56.88
N ASP A 45 10.04 -9.24 58.08
CA ASP A 45 9.57 -8.57 59.29
C ASP A 45 10.65 -7.67 59.92
N PRO A 46 11.14 -6.63 59.21
CA PRO A 46 12.03 -5.65 59.80
C PRO A 46 11.22 -4.78 60.77
N PHE A 47 11.54 -4.85 62.06
CA PHE A 47 10.96 -3.99 63.10
C PHE A 47 9.42 -4.10 63.27
N GLN A 48 8.84 -5.31 63.20
CA GLN A 48 7.39 -5.57 63.33
C GLN A 48 6.52 -5.00 62.19
N LEU A 49 7.14 -4.56 61.08
CA LEU A 49 6.47 -4.09 59.88
C LEU A 49 6.53 -5.16 58.79
N LYS A 50 5.54 -6.06 58.78
CA LYS A 50 5.44 -7.13 57.77
C LYS A 50 5.36 -6.56 56.35
N LYS A 51 6.35 -6.91 55.52
CA LYS A 51 6.46 -6.54 54.11
C LYS A 51 6.43 -7.79 53.25
N THR A 52 5.34 -8.01 52.52
CA THR A 52 5.19 -9.16 51.63
C THR A 52 5.47 -8.79 50.18
N TYR A 53 6.38 -9.53 49.56
CA TYR A 53 6.70 -9.50 48.14
C TYR A 53 6.34 -10.86 47.55
N GLY A 54 5.82 -10.90 46.33
CA GLY A 54 5.53 -12.19 45.73
C GLY A 54 4.77 -12.12 44.44
N PHE A 55 4.41 -13.28 43.94
CA PHE A 55 3.45 -13.40 42.85
C PHE A 55 2.56 -14.62 43.06
N GLU A 56 1.34 -14.49 42.58
CA GLU A 56 0.36 -15.56 42.53
C GLU A 56 -0.09 -15.70 41.08
N ASN A 57 0.03 -16.91 40.53
CA ASN A 57 -0.41 -17.24 39.18
C ASN A 57 -1.56 -18.24 39.25
N LYS A 58 -2.53 -18.06 38.38
CA LYS A 58 -3.64 -18.97 38.16
C LYS A 58 -3.82 -19.19 36.66
N ILE A 59 -3.84 -20.44 36.24
CA ILE A 59 -4.07 -20.86 34.86
C ILE A 59 -5.28 -21.78 34.84
N ILE A 60 -6.20 -21.52 33.92
CA ILE A 60 -7.36 -22.38 33.67
C ILE A 60 -7.35 -22.83 32.22
N ALA A 61 -7.48 -24.14 32.02
CA ALA A 61 -7.77 -24.74 30.73
C ALA A 61 -9.27 -25.10 30.60
N GLN A 62 -9.83 -24.92 29.41
CA GLN A 62 -11.16 -25.42 29.07
C GLN A 62 -11.04 -26.25 27.79
N ASN A 63 -11.56 -27.48 27.81
CA ASN A 63 -11.49 -28.44 26.69
C ASN A 63 -10.06 -28.65 26.17
N GLY A 64 -9.08 -28.77 27.07
CA GLY A 64 -7.67 -28.96 26.72
C GLY A 64 -7.01 -27.74 26.07
N ARG A 65 -7.64 -26.56 26.10
CA ARG A 65 -7.10 -25.31 25.56
C ARG A 65 -7.03 -24.25 26.64
N PHE A 66 -6.07 -23.33 26.51
CA PHE A 66 -5.97 -22.14 27.35
C PHE A 66 -7.28 -21.34 27.36
N SER A 67 -7.73 -20.95 28.56
CA SER A 67 -8.92 -20.13 28.79
C SER A 67 -8.61 -18.87 29.61
N VAL A 68 -7.90 -19.01 30.73
CA VAL A 68 -7.60 -17.90 31.65
C VAL A 68 -6.16 -18.01 32.14
N PHE A 69 -5.48 -16.88 32.21
CA PHE A 69 -4.28 -16.67 33.00
C PHE A 69 -4.51 -15.42 33.85
N GLU A 70 -4.30 -15.53 35.15
CA GLU A 70 -4.32 -14.42 36.08
C GLU A 70 -3.02 -14.43 36.86
N SER A 71 -2.39 -13.27 37.00
CA SER A 71 -1.18 -13.08 37.78
C SER A 71 -1.36 -11.88 38.70
N VAL A 72 -1.08 -12.04 39.98
CA VAL A 72 -1.08 -10.96 40.97
C VAL A 72 0.33 -10.82 41.50
N ILE A 73 1.00 -9.74 41.15
CA ILE A 73 2.30 -9.36 41.69
C ILE A 73 2.04 -8.54 42.97
N LYS A 74 2.56 -9.04 44.09
CA LYS A 74 2.41 -8.47 45.42
C LYS A 74 3.66 -7.66 45.77
N HIS A 75 3.48 -6.40 46.13
CA HIS A 75 4.49 -5.53 46.70
C HIS A 75 3.89 -4.85 47.94
N PRO A 76 4.67 -4.54 49.00
CA PRO A 76 4.13 -3.99 50.25
C PRO A 76 3.31 -2.71 50.09
N LEU A 77 3.59 -1.94 49.03
CA LEU A 77 2.91 -0.67 48.74
C LEU A 77 1.79 -0.78 47.70
N LYS A 78 1.81 -1.80 46.82
CA LYS A 78 0.95 -1.89 45.63
C LYS A 78 0.80 -3.34 45.18
N LYS A 79 -0.35 -3.69 44.62
CA LYS A 79 -0.55 -4.98 43.94
C LYS A 79 -0.85 -4.77 42.47
N LEU A 80 -0.17 -5.47 41.58
CA LEU A 80 -0.43 -5.40 40.14
C LEU A 80 -1.12 -6.70 39.72
N GLN A 81 -2.28 -6.60 39.09
CA GLN A 81 -2.95 -7.76 38.51
C GLN A 81 -2.84 -7.72 36.99
N ILE A 82 -2.51 -8.86 36.39
CA ILE A 82 -2.44 -9.06 34.94
C ILE A 82 -3.36 -10.23 34.64
N ALA A 83 -4.34 -10.04 33.76
CA ALA A 83 -5.22 -11.12 33.33
C ALA A 83 -5.20 -11.25 31.81
N LEU A 84 -4.99 -12.48 31.32
CA LEU A 84 -5.19 -12.84 29.92
C LEU A 84 -6.37 -13.81 29.86
N LEU A 85 -7.46 -13.36 29.26
CA LEU A 85 -8.71 -14.09 29.14
C LEU A 85 -8.95 -14.45 27.67
N ARG A 86 -9.43 -15.67 27.45
CA ARG A 86 -9.98 -16.13 26.18
C ARG A 86 -11.46 -16.46 26.37
N PRO A 87 -12.35 -15.46 26.42
CA PRO A 87 -13.77 -15.68 26.68
C PRO A 87 -14.43 -16.57 25.62
N ASN A 88 -14.02 -16.39 24.35
CA ASN A 88 -14.49 -17.19 23.21
C ASN A 88 -13.27 -17.64 22.37
N PRO A 89 -13.37 -18.68 21.52
CA PRO A 89 -12.25 -19.19 20.73
C PRO A 89 -11.49 -18.15 19.90
N ASN A 90 -12.19 -17.09 19.50
CA ASN A 90 -11.76 -16.05 18.57
C ASN A 90 -11.49 -14.70 19.26
N LYS A 91 -11.58 -14.62 20.58
CA LYS A 91 -11.49 -13.37 21.34
C LYS A 91 -10.51 -13.51 22.49
N TYR A 92 -9.59 -12.57 22.60
CA TYR A 92 -8.60 -12.47 23.66
C TYR A 92 -8.70 -11.10 24.32
N ILE A 93 -8.56 -11.06 25.63
CA ILE A 93 -8.57 -9.84 26.44
C ILE A 93 -7.35 -9.90 27.35
N LEU A 94 -6.48 -8.91 27.26
CA LEU A 94 -5.41 -8.66 28.21
C LEU A 94 -5.82 -7.46 29.06
N SER A 95 -5.92 -7.64 30.37
CA SER A 95 -6.10 -6.53 31.31
C SER A 95 -4.91 -6.41 32.26
N ILE A 96 -4.59 -5.17 32.60
CA ILE A 96 -3.55 -4.81 33.56
C ILE A 96 -4.17 -3.84 34.55
N GLN A 97 -4.32 -4.27 35.79
CA GLN A 97 -4.84 -3.45 36.88
C GLN A 97 -3.70 -3.02 37.80
N PRO A 98 -3.27 -1.75 37.74
CA PRO A 98 -2.32 -1.23 38.71
C PRO A 98 -3.02 -1.02 40.05
N ASP A 99 -2.42 -1.48 41.14
CA ASP A 99 -2.88 -1.26 42.51
C ASP A 99 -4.34 -1.72 42.77
N VAL A 100 -4.52 -3.04 42.82
CA VAL A 100 -5.82 -3.72 43.03
C VAL A 100 -6.56 -3.19 44.26
N ASP A 101 -5.85 -2.91 45.34
CA ASP A 101 -6.43 -2.47 46.62
C ASP A 101 -7.05 -1.06 46.53
N ARG A 102 -6.62 -0.25 45.56
CA ARG A 102 -7.16 1.10 45.31
C ARG A 102 -8.21 1.13 44.21
N HIS A 103 -8.57 -0.02 43.66
CA HIS A 103 -9.52 -0.14 42.54
C HIS A 103 -9.18 0.80 41.37
N MET A 104 -7.88 0.99 41.05
CA MET A 104 -7.57 1.79 39.87
C MET A 104 -8.13 1.10 38.62
N GLN A 105 -8.56 1.93 37.67
CA GLN A 105 -9.11 1.46 36.41
C GLN A 105 -8.07 0.69 35.61
N GLU A 106 -8.49 -0.45 35.05
CA GLU A 106 -7.64 -1.34 34.28
C GLU A 106 -7.31 -0.77 32.91
N THR A 107 -6.09 -1.03 32.45
CA THR A 107 -5.71 -0.93 31.04
C THR A 107 -6.13 -2.22 30.36
N VAL A 108 -6.93 -2.15 29.30
CA VAL A 108 -7.52 -3.32 28.64
C VAL A 108 -7.24 -3.30 27.14
N ALA A 109 -6.55 -4.33 26.65
CA ALA A 109 -6.40 -4.62 25.24
C ALA A 109 -7.27 -5.82 24.87
N MET A 110 -8.13 -5.67 23.88
CA MET A 110 -9.01 -6.72 23.38
C MET A 110 -8.73 -6.96 21.91
N ILE A 111 -8.69 -8.22 21.50
CA ILE A 111 -8.51 -8.63 20.11
C ILE A 111 -9.55 -9.70 19.78
N THR A 112 -10.26 -9.52 18.67
CA THR A 112 -11.17 -10.50 18.09
C THR A 112 -10.71 -10.83 16.67
N CYS A 113 -10.57 -12.10 16.35
CA CYS A 113 -10.14 -12.57 15.03
C CYS A 113 -10.95 -13.80 14.62
N HIS A 114 -11.59 -13.76 13.46
CA HIS A 114 -12.30 -14.91 12.91
C HIS A 114 -12.19 -14.97 11.40
N SER A 115 -12.27 -16.18 10.85
CA SER A 115 -12.35 -16.39 9.41
C SER A 115 -13.73 -15.95 8.89
N ILE A 116 -13.74 -15.33 7.72
CA ILE A 116 -14.94 -15.02 6.95
C ILE A 116 -14.85 -15.74 5.59
N GLU A 117 -15.92 -15.71 4.80
CA GLU A 117 -15.87 -16.25 3.44
C GLU A 117 -14.70 -15.62 2.65
N ASN A 118 -13.79 -16.47 2.18
CA ASN A 118 -12.59 -16.09 1.43
C ASN A 118 -11.66 -15.09 2.15
N GLY A 119 -11.62 -15.07 3.49
CA GLY A 119 -10.86 -14.03 4.18
C GLY A 119 -10.80 -14.12 5.70
N CYS A 120 -10.41 -13.01 6.32
CA CYS A 120 -10.44 -12.85 7.77
C CYS A 120 -10.96 -11.47 8.19
N TYR A 121 -11.56 -11.46 9.38
CA TYR A 121 -11.96 -10.28 10.11
C TYR A 121 -11.12 -10.18 11.37
N TRP A 122 -10.53 -9.01 11.60
CA TRP A 122 -9.82 -8.67 12.81
C TRP A 122 -10.37 -7.37 13.39
N GLU A 123 -10.56 -7.32 14.69
CA GLU A 123 -10.94 -6.10 15.41
C GLU A 123 -10.21 -6.07 16.75
N GLY A 124 -9.57 -4.94 17.04
CA GLY A 124 -8.88 -4.68 18.28
C GLY A 124 -9.43 -3.44 18.96
N SER A 125 -9.40 -3.42 20.29
CA SER A 125 -9.64 -2.21 21.07
C SER A 125 -8.66 -2.07 22.21
N PHE A 126 -8.28 -0.84 22.52
CA PHE A 126 -7.40 -0.50 23.63
C PHE A 126 -8.06 0.57 24.50
N SER A 127 -8.20 0.29 25.78
CA SER A 127 -8.81 1.18 26.78
C SER A 127 -7.79 1.43 27.88
N ASP A 128 -7.69 2.67 28.33
CA ASP A 128 -6.80 3.09 29.41
C ASP A 128 -7.41 4.30 30.11
N ARG A 129 -7.05 4.53 31.38
CA ARG A 129 -7.50 5.69 32.16
C ARG A 129 -7.10 7.03 31.52
N ALA A 130 -6.03 7.07 30.75
CA ALA A 130 -5.55 8.27 30.07
C ALA A 130 -6.36 8.59 28.81
N LEU A 131 -7.20 7.67 28.36
CA LEU A 131 -8.04 7.83 27.18
C LEU A 131 -9.46 8.17 27.60
N GLU A 132 -10.03 9.23 27.04
CA GLU A 132 -11.45 9.55 27.25
C GLU A 132 -12.37 8.41 26.76
N ARG A 133 -11.92 7.66 25.74
CA ARG A 133 -12.65 6.56 25.10
C ARG A 133 -11.67 5.52 24.57
N PRO A 134 -12.11 4.25 24.43
CA PRO A 134 -11.27 3.21 23.85
C PRO A 134 -10.90 3.52 22.39
N LEU A 135 -9.64 3.31 22.03
CA LEU A 135 -9.21 3.26 20.63
C LEU A 135 -9.69 1.94 20.02
N LYS A 136 -10.20 1.97 18.80
CA LYS A 136 -10.63 0.77 18.07
C LYS A 136 -10.00 0.71 16.69
N ALA A 137 -9.57 -0.47 16.30
CA ALA A 137 -9.04 -0.74 14.97
C ALA A 137 -9.75 -1.97 14.40
N LYS A 138 -10.06 -1.93 13.11
CA LYS A 138 -10.71 -3.04 12.40
C LYS A 138 -10.01 -3.26 11.08
N LEU A 139 -9.84 -4.52 10.72
CA LEU A 139 -9.26 -4.97 9.46
C LEU A 139 -10.13 -6.07 8.88
N ILE A 140 -10.54 -5.88 7.64
CA ILE A 140 -11.24 -6.89 6.85
C ILE A 140 -10.35 -7.21 5.65
N TYR A 141 -9.98 -8.48 5.53
CA TYR A 141 -9.25 -8.98 4.38
C TYR A 141 -10.11 -10.01 3.66
N LYS A 142 -10.25 -9.87 2.33
CA LYS A 142 -10.92 -10.83 1.45
C LYS A 142 -10.04 -11.09 0.23
N LYS A 143 -9.95 -12.36 -0.18
CA LYS A 143 -9.22 -12.79 -1.37
C LYS A 143 -10.03 -13.83 -2.13
N ASP A 144 -10.59 -13.43 -3.27
CA ASP A 144 -11.21 -14.35 -4.20
C ASP A 144 -10.17 -14.78 -5.24
N GLU A 145 -9.76 -16.04 -5.21
CA GLU A 145 -8.76 -16.59 -6.13
C GLU A 145 -9.32 -17.82 -6.85
N THR A 146 -9.42 -17.75 -8.17
CA THR A 146 -9.73 -18.92 -9.01
C THR A 146 -8.45 -19.68 -9.36
N ASN A 147 -7.37 -18.94 -9.61
CA ASN A 147 -6.02 -19.45 -9.85
C ASN A 147 -5.00 -18.32 -9.72
N ALA A 148 -3.70 -18.65 -9.80
CA ALA A 148 -2.61 -17.69 -9.75
C ALA A 148 -2.71 -16.58 -10.81
N GLN A 149 -3.50 -16.77 -11.87
CA GLN A 149 -3.69 -15.80 -12.95
C GLN A 149 -5.00 -15.01 -12.87
N ASN A 150 -5.86 -15.29 -11.87
CA ASN A 150 -7.15 -14.65 -11.69
C ASN A 150 -7.46 -14.56 -10.19
N TYR A 151 -7.17 -13.40 -9.62
CA TYR A 151 -7.45 -13.11 -8.22
C TYR A 151 -7.92 -11.68 -8.01
N ARG A 152 -8.73 -11.51 -6.97
CA ARG A 152 -9.19 -10.24 -6.43
C ARG A 152 -8.86 -10.22 -4.96
N MET A 153 -8.20 -9.18 -4.50
CA MET A 153 -7.90 -8.95 -3.10
C MET A 153 -8.50 -7.63 -2.66
N HIS A 154 -9.07 -7.60 -1.48
CA HIS A 154 -9.67 -6.44 -0.90
C HIS A 154 -9.31 -6.36 0.58
N ILE A 155 -8.64 -5.29 0.98
CA ILE A 155 -8.31 -4.97 2.37
C ILE A 155 -9.07 -3.70 2.74
N GLN A 156 -9.77 -3.73 3.86
CA GLN A 156 -10.39 -2.55 4.49
C GLN A 156 -9.82 -2.39 5.87
N THR A 157 -9.43 -1.17 6.23
CA THR A 157 -9.05 -0.84 7.61
C THR A 157 -9.85 0.35 8.10
N GLU A 158 -10.21 0.31 9.37
CA GLU A 158 -10.91 1.37 10.08
C GLU A 158 -10.18 1.64 11.40
N PHE A 159 -9.99 2.91 11.74
CA PHE A 159 -9.40 3.32 13.02
C PHE A 159 -10.26 4.42 13.64
N ASP A 160 -10.83 4.11 14.80
CA ASP A 160 -11.65 5.00 15.59
C ASP A 160 -10.90 5.39 16.87
N TYR A 161 -10.56 6.67 16.97
CA TYR A 161 -9.89 7.25 18.14
C TYR A 161 -10.82 8.11 19.00
N SER A 162 -12.09 8.26 18.64
CA SER A 162 -12.99 9.25 19.26
C SER A 162 -14.41 8.75 19.56
N GLY A 163 -14.81 7.60 19.02
CA GLY A 163 -16.18 7.11 19.06
C GLY A 163 -17.16 7.93 18.20
N GLN A 164 -16.68 8.81 17.33
CA GLN A 164 -17.52 9.63 16.44
C GLN A 164 -17.35 9.18 14.98
N PRO A 165 -18.44 8.89 14.25
CA PRO A 165 -18.37 8.43 12.85
C PRO A 165 -17.61 9.40 11.93
N GLU A 166 -17.70 10.71 12.17
CA GLU A 166 -17.03 11.74 11.37
C GLU A 166 -15.50 11.77 11.55
N ARG A 167 -15.00 11.20 12.64
CA ARG A 167 -13.58 11.13 12.98
C ARG A 167 -12.99 9.74 12.73
N LEU A 168 -13.73 8.87 12.06
CA LEU A 168 -13.24 7.55 11.66
C LEU A 168 -12.24 7.70 10.50
N PHE A 169 -11.04 7.17 10.67
CA PHE A 169 -10.13 6.95 9.54
C PHE A 169 -10.49 5.63 8.87
N SER A 170 -10.78 5.65 7.56
CA SER A 170 -11.09 4.46 6.78
C SER A 170 -10.21 4.36 5.56
N ASN A 171 -9.60 3.20 5.34
CA ASN A 171 -8.79 2.91 4.17
C ASN A 171 -9.32 1.66 3.46
N SER A 172 -9.20 1.63 2.14
CA SER A 172 -9.46 0.44 1.35
C SER A 172 -8.40 0.25 0.28
N LEU A 173 -7.86 -0.96 0.18
CA LEU A 173 -6.96 -1.39 -0.87
C LEU A 173 -7.64 -2.48 -1.68
N HIS A 174 -7.86 -2.21 -2.96
CA HIS A 174 -8.47 -3.12 -3.90
C HIS A 174 -7.45 -3.52 -4.96
N VAL A 175 -7.13 -4.80 -5.05
CA VAL A 175 -6.22 -5.35 -6.06
C VAL A 175 -6.97 -6.37 -6.92
N TYR A 176 -6.73 -6.31 -8.22
CA TYR A 176 -7.29 -7.23 -9.19
C TYR A 176 -6.19 -7.61 -10.19
N TYR A 177 -6.09 -8.90 -10.45
CA TYR A 177 -5.31 -9.44 -11.54
C TYR A 177 -6.17 -10.49 -12.25
N GLY A 178 -6.32 -10.38 -13.56
CA GLY A 178 -7.13 -11.36 -14.29
C GLY A 178 -7.00 -11.28 -15.80
N ILE A 179 -7.37 -12.38 -16.45
CA ILE A 179 -7.55 -12.46 -17.89
C ILE A 179 -8.92 -11.88 -18.22
N VAL A 180 -8.93 -10.75 -18.92
CA VAL A 180 -10.14 -10.13 -19.43
C VAL A 180 -10.51 -10.84 -20.73
N PRO A 181 -11.67 -11.52 -20.81
CA PRO A 181 -12.14 -12.07 -22.06
C PRO A 181 -12.30 -10.93 -23.06
N ALA A 182 -11.79 -11.10 -24.28
CA ALA A 182 -11.95 -10.11 -25.34
C ALA A 182 -13.46 -9.84 -25.52
N LYS A 183 -13.96 -8.71 -25.02
CA LYS A 183 -15.36 -8.32 -25.15
C LYS A 183 -15.69 -8.27 -26.64
N TYR A 184 -16.52 -9.20 -27.11
CA TYR A 184 -17.27 -9.17 -28.37
C TYR A 184 -16.54 -8.52 -29.57
N ARG A 185 -15.65 -9.25 -30.24
CA ARG A 185 -15.54 -9.14 -31.71
C ARG A 185 -16.22 -10.37 -32.33
N LYS A 186 -17.55 -10.32 -32.44
CA LYS A 186 -18.29 -11.17 -33.37
C LYS A 186 -17.89 -10.77 -34.79
N ARG A 187 -16.85 -11.40 -35.36
CA ARG A 187 -16.76 -11.81 -36.77
C ARG A 187 -15.42 -12.51 -37.06
N SER A 188 -15.59 -13.78 -37.41
CA SER A 188 -14.84 -14.66 -38.32
C SER A 188 -13.33 -14.93 -38.16
N ILE A 189 -13.08 -16.25 -38.05
CA ILE A 189 -12.02 -17.07 -38.68
C ILE A 189 -10.59 -16.87 -38.18
N SER A 190 -10.19 -17.71 -37.23
CA SER A 190 -9.16 -18.76 -37.40
C SER A 190 -8.68 -19.27 -36.03
N SER A 191 -8.46 -20.57 -35.98
CA SER A 191 -8.11 -21.42 -34.85
C SER A 191 -6.74 -21.11 -34.22
N ARG A 192 -6.61 -19.96 -33.54
CA ARG A 192 -5.56 -19.76 -32.53
C ARG A 192 -6.24 -19.40 -31.22
N LYS A 193 -5.98 -20.15 -30.16
CA LYS A 193 -6.31 -19.79 -28.77
C LYS A 193 -5.82 -18.34 -28.56
N ARG A 194 -6.70 -17.36 -28.70
CA ARG A 194 -6.38 -15.97 -28.39
C ARG A 194 -6.35 -15.90 -26.88
N TYR A 195 -5.16 -15.89 -26.31
CA TYR A 195 -4.96 -15.57 -24.90
C TYR A 195 -5.60 -14.19 -24.67
N GLY A 196 -6.52 -14.10 -23.70
CA GLY A 196 -7.22 -12.85 -23.39
C GLY A 196 -6.24 -11.76 -22.93
N ASP A 197 -6.67 -10.50 -23.01
CA ASP A 197 -5.86 -9.40 -22.49
C ASP A 197 -5.75 -9.54 -20.97
N ILE A 198 -4.55 -9.35 -20.41
CA ILE A 198 -4.34 -9.42 -18.95
C ILE A 198 -4.54 -8.02 -18.38
N ARG A 199 -5.25 -7.91 -17.26
CA ARG A 199 -5.40 -6.66 -16.51
C ARG A 199 -4.86 -6.82 -15.11
N PHE A 200 -4.06 -5.85 -14.71
CA PHE A 200 -3.70 -5.59 -13.31
C PHE A 200 -4.29 -4.23 -12.90
N LEU A 201 -4.87 -4.17 -11.71
CA LEU A 201 -5.37 -2.95 -11.08
C LEU A 201 -5.06 -3.02 -9.59
N ALA A 202 -4.46 -1.98 -9.04
CA ALA A 202 -4.42 -1.74 -7.61
C ALA A 202 -4.92 -0.33 -7.33
N GLU A 203 -5.81 -0.18 -6.35
CA GLU A 203 -6.42 1.09 -5.94
C GLU A 203 -6.43 1.17 -4.42
N LEU A 204 -5.81 2.22 -3.88
CA LEU A 204 -5.84 2.58 -2.46
C LEU A 204 -6.72 3.83 -2.30
N LYS A 205 -7.68 3.80 -1.39
CA LYS A 205 -8.47 4.96 -0.99
C LYS A 205 -8.35 5.18 0.50
N SER A 206 -8.21 6.43 0.92
CA SER A 206 -8.13 6.82 2.33
C SER A 206 -9.11 7.97 2.58
N THR A 207 -9.91 7.85 3.63
CA THR A 207 -10.95 8.82 3.98
C THR A 207 -10.91 9.16 5.46
N HIS A 208 -11.09 10.44 5.78
CA HIS A 208 -11.29 10.94 7.14
C HIS A 208 -12.06 12.27 7.09
N LEU A 209 -13.33 12.22 7.48
CA LEU A 209 -14.28 13.32 7.26
C LEU A 209 -13.92 14.57 8.08
N ALA A 210 -13.48 14.41 9.32
CA ALA A 210 -13.12 15.51 10.20
C ALA A 210 -11.98 16.38 9.64
N SER A 211 -10.97 15.76 9.00
CA SER A 211 -9.91 16.51 8.32
C SER A 211 -10.20 16.78 6.84
N SER A 212 -11.39 16.43 6.34
CA SER A 212 -11.76 16.50 4.91
C SER A 212 -10.75 15.78 3.99
N LEU A 213 -10.18 14.69 4.49
CA LEU A 213 -9.28 13.84 3.71
C LEU A 213 -10.13 12.88 2.87
N ASP A 214 -9.98 12.96 1.55
CA ASP A 214 -10.43 11.94 0.60
C ASP A 214 -9.35 11.80 -0.47
N THR A 215 -8.57 10.73 -0.38
CA THR A 215 -7.45 10.47 -1.28
C THR A 215 -7.60 9.14 -1.97
N ARG A 216 -7.13 9.07 -3.21
CA ARG A 216 -7.11 7.87 -4.02
C ARG A 216 -5.78 7.77 -4.74
N ALA A 217 -5.10 6.63 -4.60
CA ALA A 217 -3.95 6.27 -5.42
C ALA A 217 -4.31 5.04 -6.25
N TRP A 218 -3.90 4.98 -7.50
CA TRP A 218 -4.15 3.81 -8.34
C TRP A 218 -3.01 3.52 -9.29
N ILE A 219 -2.93 2.26 -9.70
CA ILE A 219 -2.15 1.78 -10.83
C ILE A 219 -2.98 0.76 -11.60
N LYS A 220 -3.01 0.90 -12.91
CA LYS A 220 -3.69 0.00 -13.84
C LYS A 220 -2.74 -0.32 -14.97
N ILE A 221 -2.64 -1.59 -15.31
CA ILE A 221 -1.82 -2.07 -16.43
C ILE A 221 -2.65 -3.09 -17.20
N ASP A 222 -3.10 -2.73 -18.40
CA ASP A 222 -3.66 -3.66 -19.36
C ASP A 222 -2.54 -4.11 -20.31
N ARG A 223 -2.41 -5.43 -20.48
CA ARG A 223 -1.41 -6.07 -21.34
C ARG A 223 -2.10 -6.92 -22.40
N ARG A 224 -1.57 -6.86 -23.62
CA ARG A 224 -1.93 -7.77 -24.70
C ARG A 224 -0.88 -8.86 -24.81
N ILE A 225 -1.33 -10.10 -24.96
CA ILE A 225 -0.42 -11.21 -25.23
C ILE A 225 -0.15 -11.27 -26.73
N VAL A 226 1.10 -11.07 -27.12
CA VAL A 226 1.59 -11.18 -28.50
C VAL A 226 2.64 -12.29 -28.53
N GLY A 227 2.31 -13.41 -29.20
CA GLY A 227 3.13 -14.63 -29.13
C GLY A 227 3.15 -15.19 -27.70
N LYS A 228 4.32 -15.21 -27.07
CA LYS A 228 4.53 -15.63 -25.67
C LYS A 228 4.76 -14.45 -24.71
N THR A 229 4.72 -13.21 -25.21
CA THR A 229 5.09 -12.02 -24.43
C THR A 229 3.87 -11.18 -24.11
N ALA A 230 3.75 -10.74 -22.86
CA ALA A 230 2.71 -9.80 -22.44
C ALA A 230 3.23 -8.36 -22.59
N ILE A 231 2.67 -7.61 -23.55
CA ILE A 231 3.08 -6.24 -23.86
C ILE A 231 2.06 -5.28 -23.25
N PRO A 232 2.46 -4.31 -22.40
CA PRO A 232 1.58 -3.25 -21.93
C PRO A 232 0.99 -2.46 -23.09
N ILE A 233 -0.33 -2.37 -23.16
CA ILE A 233 -1.07 -1.58 -24.17
C ILE A 233 -1.73 -0.35 -23.56
N HIS A 234 -1.99 -0.38 -22.25
CA HIS A 234 -2.48 0.74 -21.48
C HIS A 234 -1.90 0.67 -20.07
N THR A 235 -1.23 1.74 -19.63
CA THR A 235 -0.84 1.89 -18.23
C THR A 235 -1.38 3.21 -17.73
N SER A 236 -1.97 3.23 -16.55
CA SER A 236 -2.34 4.48 -15.89
C SER A 236 -1.99 4.39 -14.42
N LEU A 237 -1.23 5.36 -13.91
CA LEU A 237 -0.98 5.52 -12.49
C LEU A 237 -1.36 6.94 -12.08
N GLY A 238 -1.85 7.12 -10.86
CA GLY A 238 -2.22 8.44 -10.41
C GLY A 238 -2.55 8.53 -8.93
N LEU A 239 -2.67 9.77 -8.50
CA LEU A 239 -3.06 10.21 -7.18
C LEU A 239 -4.14 11.27 -7.36
N SER A 240 -5.24 11.17 -6.64
CA SER A 240 -6.21 12.25 -6.52
C SER A 240 -6.48 12.59 -5.08
N ILE A 241 -6.69 13.88 -4.83
CA ILE A 241 -7.07 14.44 -3.54
C ILE A 241 -8.36 15.24 -3.76
N ASN A 242 -9.40 14.88 -3.03
CA ASN A 242 -10.64 15.62 -2.93
C ASN A 242 -10.69 16.26 -1.55
N ASN A 243 -10.83 17.58 -1.50
CA ASN A 243 -11.08 18.27 -0.25
C ASN A 243 -12.12 19.36 -0.49
N ALA A 244 -13.40 18.99 -0.49
CA ALA A 244 -14.49 19.92 -0.80
C ALA A 244 -14.53 21.17 0.12
N LYS A 245 -13.91 21.13 1.32
CA LYS A 245 -13.88 22.26 2.26
C LYS A 245 -12.76 23.26 2.00
N GLN A 246 -11.58 22.82 1.54
CA GLN A 246 -10.41 23.69 1.33
C GLN A 246 -10.05 23.87 -0.15
N ILE A 247 -10.33 22.87 -0.97
CA ILE A 247 -10.04 22.86 -2.41
C ILE A 247 -11.34 22.49 -3.15
N PRO A 248 -12.08 23.47 -3.68
CA PRO A 248 -13.39 23.24 -4.29
C PRO A 248 -13.34 22.36 -5.58
N ARG A 249 -12.15 21.95 -6.00
CA ARG A 249 -11.93 21.07 -7.15
C ARG A 249 -11.11 19.86 -6.73
N SER A 250 -11.49 18.68 -7.24
CA SER A 250 -10.66 17.48 -7.18
C SER A 250 -9.31 17.76 -7.86
N VAL A 251 -8.21 17.49 -7.17
CA VAL A 251 -6.87 17.59 -7.75
C VAL A 251 -6.42 16.19 -8.15
N GLU A 252 -6.11 16.00 -9.44
CA GLU A 252 -5.61 14.73 -9.99
C GLU A 252 -4.21 14.93 -10.57
N TYR A 253 -3.28 14.07 -10.15
CA TYR A 253 -1.98 13.88 -10.77
C TYR A 253 -1.94 12.47 -11.37
N SER A 254 -1.83 12.34 -12.69
CA SER A 254 -1.80 11.02 -13.33
C SER A 254 -0.88 10.96 -14.54
N LEU A 255 -0.26 9.80 -14.73
CA LEU A 255 0.50 9.45 -15.92
C LEU A 255 -0.19 8.27 -16.60
N GLU A 256 -0.57 8.47 -17.87
CA GLU A 256 -1.23 7.48 -18.69
C GLU A 256 -0.41 7.21 -19.94
N THR A 257 -0.18 5.94 -20.27
CA THR A 257 0.45 5.53 -21.52
C THR A 257 -0.47 4.59 -22.29
N LYS A 258 -0.52 4.75 -23.62
CA LYS A 258 -1.32 3.94 -24.54
C LYS A 258 -0.47 3.54 -25.73
N THR A 259 -0.62 2.30 -26.19
CA THR A 259 -0.01 1.86 -27.45
C THR A 259 -0.88 0.78 -28.10
N ASP A 260 -0.95 0.80 -29.42
CA ASP A 260 -1.52 -0.31 -30.20
C ASP A 260 -0.46 -1.32 -30.66
N THR A 261 0.77 -1.19 -30.14
CA THR A 261 1.98 -1.99 -30.43
C THR A 261 2.54 -1.86 -31.84
N VAL A 262 1.90 -1.11 -32.75
CA VAL A 262 2.27 -1.11 -34.18
C VAL A 262 2.28 0.28 -34.80
N LYS A 263 1.21 1.06 -34.62
CA LYS A 263 1.01 2.34 -35.29
C LYS A 263 1.20 3.53 -34.38
N PHE A 264 0.96 3.41 -33.07
CA PHE A 264 1.15 4.56 -32.19
C PHE A 264 1.59 4.21 -30.77
N MET A 265 2.19 5.20 -30.14
CA MET A 265 2.43 5.28 -28.71
C MET A 265 2.03 6.68 -28.24
N GLU A 266 1.34 6.76 -27.11
CA GLU A 266 0.89 7.99 -26.49
C GLU A 266 1.25 7.97 -25.00
N ALA A 267 1.71 9.10 -24.48
CA ALA A 267 1.91 9.35 -23.06
C ALA A 267 1.21 10.65 -22.69
N GLN A 268 0.43 10.65 -21.61
CA GLN A 268 -0.30 11.79 -21.10
C GLN A 268 0.01 11.98 -19.62
N LEU A 269 0.48 13.16 -19.26
CA LEU A 269 0.63 13.63 -17.90
C LEU A 269 -0.51 14.60 -17.60
N LYS A 270 -1.27 14.34 -16.53
CA LYS A 270 -2.23 15.30 -15.96
C LYS A 270 -1.69 15.81 -14.64
N LEU A 271 -1.76 17.11 -14.48
CA LEU A 271 -1.47 17.87 -13.27
C LEU A 271 -2.74 18.62 -12.87
N ALA A 272 -2.72 19.29 -11.72
CA ALA A 272 -3.88 20.00 -11.16
C ALA A 272 -4.59 20.91 -12.17
N ASP A 273 -3.83 21.75 -12.88
CA ASP A 273 -4.36 22.77 -13.80
C ASP A 273 -3.86 22.60 -15.24
N SER A 274 -3.15 21.51 -15.54
CA SER A 274 -2.63 21.28 -16.89
C SER A 274 -2.60 19.82 -17.29
N SER A 275 -2.59 19.59 -18.60
CA SER A 275 -2.40 18.29 -19.20
C SER A 275 -1.43 18.40 -20.38
N TRP A 276 -0.44 17.53 -20.34
CA TRP A 276 0.58 17.39 -21.36
C TRP A 276 0.41 16.03 -21.99
N LYS A 277 0.40 15.98 -23.32
CA LYS A 277 0.30 14.70 -24.03
C LYS A 277 1.30 14.69 -25.16
N THR A 278 2.01 13.59 -25.32
CA THR A 278 2.90 13.33 -26.43
C THR A 278 2.43 12.08 -27.14
N ARG A 279 2.32 12.13 -28.46
CA ARG A 279 1.94 10.99 -29.30
C ARG A 279 2.94 10.82 -30.42
N ILE A 280 3.38 9.57 -30.62
CA ILE A 280 4.17 9.14 -31.75
C ILE A 280 3.27 8.26 -32.61
N GLU A 281 3.13 8.59 -33.88
CA GLU A 281 2.28 7.88 -34.83
C GLU A 281 3.04 7.54 -36.10
N LYS A 282 2.92 6.30 -36.54
CA LYS A 282 3.46 5.81 -37.81
C LYS A 282 2.43 6.04 -38.90
N ASN A 283 2.69 7.01 -39.77
CA ASN A 283 1.84 7.26 -40.94
C ASN A 283 2.24 6.32 -42.09
N SER A 284 1.28 5.86 -42.88
CA SER A 284 1.58 5.00 -44.04
C SER A 284 2.47 5.67 -45.09
N ASN A 285 2.44 7.02 -45.15
CA ASN A 285 3.15 7.83 -46.14
C ASN A 285 4.30 8.66 -45.53
N LYS A 286 4.45 8.68 -44.20
CA LYS A 286 5.55 9.35 -43.47
C LYS A 286 6.02 8.44 -42.33
N PRO A 287 7.34 8.19 -42.17
CA PRO A 287 7.87 7.23 -41.21
C PRO A 287 7.34 7.41 -39.78
N TYR A 288 7.38 8.64 -39.24
CA TYR A 288 6.87 8.93 -37.89
C TYR A 288 6.42 10.39 -37.78
N ALA A 289 5.28 10.62 -37.14
CA ALA A 289 4.80 11.91 -36.68
C ALA A 289 4.88 11.95 -35.15
N LEU A 290 5.42 13.04 -34.61
CA LEU A 290 5.52 13.33 -33.19
C LEU A 290 4.60 14.53 -32.89
N GLN A 291 3.69 14.40 -31.94
CA GLN A 291 2.68 15.41 -31.64
C GLN A 291 2.72 15.73 -30.15
N PHE A 292 2.87 17.01 -29.82
CA PHE A 292 2.82 17.50 -28.44
C PHE A 292 1.57 18.34 -28.24
N TYR A 293 0.84 18.07 -27.17
CA TYR A 293 -0.38 18.76 -26.80
C TYR A 293 -0.18 19.36 -25.41
N GLU A 294 -0.43 20.64 -25.29
CA GLU A 294 -0.46 21.36 -24.01
C GLU A 294 -1.85 21.93 -23.83
N ASN A 295 -2.61 21.41 -22.86
CA ASN A 295 -3.97 21.86 -22.49
C ASN A 295 -5.00 21.90 -23.63
N ASN A 296 -4.68 21.32 -24.79
CA ASN A 296 -5.44 21.50 -26.02
C ASN A 296 -5.78 20.16 -26.66
N LYS A 297 -6.90 20.14 -27.40
CA LYS A 297 -7.31 18.96 -28.20
C LYS A 297 -6.45 18.80 -29.46
N GLN A 298 -5.89 19.90 -29.96
CA GLN A 298 -4.98 19.94 -31.11
C GLN A 298 -3.52 20.04 -30.64
N PRO A 299 -2.57 19.47 -31.39
CA PRO A 299 -1.16 19.57 -31.03
C PRO A 299 -0.71 21.03 -31.10
N SER A 300 0.10 21.44 -30.12
CA SER A 300 0.79 22.73 -30.12
C SER A 300 2.08 22.66 -30.93
N PHE A 301 2.72 21.49 -30.95
CA PHE A 301 3.87 21.23 -31.80
C PHE A 301 3.75 19.91 -32.53
N VAL A 302 4.22 19.89 -33.78
CA VAL A 302 4.24 18.70 -34.64
C VAL A 302 5.64 18.50 -35.21
N GLY A 303 6.21 17.35 -34.93
CA GLY A 303 7.42 16.83 -35.55
C GLY A 303 7.08 15.83 -36.63
N GLU A 304 7.74 15.88 -37.77
CA GLU A 304 7.61 14.88 -38.82
C GLU A 304 9.00 14.38 -39.22
N PHE A 305 9.17 13.07 -39.21
CA PHE A 305 10.38 12.42 -39.67
C PHE A 305 10.08 11.69 -40.99
N ASN A 306 10.81 12.04 -42.05
CA ASN A 306 10.68 11.51 -43.41
C ASN A 306 11.99 10.87 -43.86
N PHE A 307 11.93 9.59 -44.23
CA PHE A 307 13.01 8.86 -44.89
C PHE A 307 12.62 8.71 -46.36
N GLY A 308 13.30 9.44 -47.23
CA GLY A 308 13.16 9.31 -48.68
C GLY A 308 14.30 8.49 -49.27
N LYS A 309 14.18 8.17 -50.56
CA LYS A 309 15.22 7.49 -51.35
C LYS A 309 16.58 8.20 -51.30
N TYR A 310 16.56 9.52 -51.10
CA TYR A 310 17.72 10.40 -51.16
C TYR A 310 18.11 10.98 -49.79
N GLY A 311 17.66 10.39 -48.69
CA GLY A 311 18.06 10.78 -47.34
C GLY A 311 16.91 11.03 -46.36
N ALA A 312 17.23 11.67 -45.24
CA ALA A 312 16.31 11.91 -44.13
C ALA A 312 16.02 13.40 -43.93
N VAL A 313 14.78 13.70 -43.55
CA VAL A 313 14.32 15.05 -43.17
C VAL A 313 13.53 14.94 -41.89
N PHE A 314 13.88 15.76 -40.91
CA PHE A 314 13.11 16.00 -39.70
C PHE A 314 12.71 17.47 -39.66
N GLU A 315 11.42 17.72 -39.46
CA GLU A 315 10.90 19.06 -39.22
C GLU A 315 10.07 19.09 -37.96
N PHE A 316 10.33 20.07 -37.10
CA PHE A 316 9.55 20.36 -35.90
C PHE A 316 8.93 21.74 -36.03
N ARG A 317 7.60 21.80 -35.92
CA ARG A 317 6.81 23.00 -36.21
C ARG A 317 5.95 23.37 -34.99
N ASP A 318 5.83 24.67 -34.76
CA ASP A 318 4.74 25.24 -33.96
C ASP A 318 3.48 25.24 -34.84
N GLU A 319 2.47 24.48 -34.42
CA GLU A 319 1.27 24.27 -35.22
C GLU A 319 0.38 25.53 -35.25
N LYS A 320 0.40 26.34 -34.19
CA LYS A 320 -0.41 27.56 -34.11
C LYS A 320 0.15 28.66 -34.99
N LEU A 321 1.49 28.79 -35.02
CA LEU A 321 2.18 29.82 -35.81
C LEU A 321 2.51 29.35 -37.23
N HIS A 322 2.32 28.05 -37.52
CA HIS A 322 2.82 27.37 -38.73
C HIS A 322 4.32 27.66 -38.98
N GLU A 323 5.09 27.80 -37.90
CA GLU A 323 6.48 28.18 -37.95
C GLU A 323 7.38 26.97 -37.69
N VAL A 324 8.38 26.76 -38.54
CA VAL A 324 9.37 25.69 -38.37
C VAL A 324 10.35 26.09 -37.28
N LYS A 325 10.25 25.45 -36.11
CA LYS A 325 11.15 25.69 -34.98
C LYS A 325 12.48 24.97 -35.14
N VAL A 326 12.50 23.83 -35.84
CA VAL A 326 13.74 23.12 -36.21
C VAL A 326 13.51 22.41 -37.53
N HIS A 327 14.45 22.53 -38.46
CA HIS A 327 14.57 21.67 -39.63
C HIS A 327 15.96 21.05 -39.64
N LEU A 328 16.02 19.75 -39.78
CA LEU A 328 17.25 19.00 -40.00
C LEU A 328 17.06 18.13 -41.25
N SER A 329 17.98 18.19 -42.20
CA SER A 329 18.02 17.24 -43.29
C SER A 329 19.43 16.76 -43.58
N ALA A 330 19.53 15.50 -43.99
CA ALA A 330 20.74 14.89 -44.52
C ALA A 330 20.33 14.20 -45.83
N LYS A 331 20.78 14.74 -46.95
CA LYS A 331 20.35 14.32 -48.30
C LYS A 331 21.55 13.99 -49.17
N MET A 332 21.40 12.95 -49.98
CA MET A 332 22.34 12.57 -51.04
C MET A 332 21.53 12.42 -52.33
N PRO A 333 21.24 13.53 -53.04
CA PRO A 333 20.36 13.51 -54.21
C PRO A 333 20.92 12.68 -55.37
N ASN A 334 22.24 12.56 -55.48
CA ASN A 334 22.94 11.71 -56.45
C ASN A 334 24.30 11.26 -55.87
N ASP A 335 25.05 10.45 -56.63
CA ASP A 335 26.33 9.88 -56.19
C ASP A 335 27.45 10.93 -56.01
N TYR A 336 27.24 12.16 -56.49
CA TYR A 336 28.23 13.23 -56.53
C TYR A 336 27.92 14.38 -55.55
N GLU A 337 26.75 14.37 -54.91
CA GLU A 337 26.27 15.45 -54.06
C GLU A 337 25.74 14.92 -52.74
N ALA A 338 26.23 15.49 -51.63
CA ALA A 338 25.67 15.26 -50.30
C ALA A 338 25.48 16.59 -49.56
N LYS A 339 24.38 16.73 -48.82
CA LYS A 339 24.02 17.94 -48.09
C LYS A 339 23.47 17.62 -46.70
N ILE A 340 24.04 18.24 -45.67
CA ILE A 340 23.46 18.30 -44.33
C ILE A 340 23.05 19.75 -44.07
N ASP A 341 21.79 19.95 -43.67
CA ASP A 341 21.16 21.25 -43.55
C ASP A 341 20.40 21.32 -42.22
N LEU A 342 20.82 22.18 -41.30
CA LEU A 342 20.17 22.48 -40.02
C LEU A 342 19.84 23.97 -39.96
N TRP A 343 18.57 24.28 -39.73
CA TRP A 343 18.11 25.65 -39.57
C TRP A 343 16.88 25.72 -38.67
N HIS A 344 16.60 26.89 -38.14
CA HIS A 344 15.35 27.19 -37.43
C HIS A 344 14.71 28.47 -37.97
N SER A 345 13.45 28.72 -37.61
CA SER A 345 12.78 30.00 -37.85
C SER A 345 12.55 30.72 -36.53
N ASN A 346 12.81 32.01 -36.53
CA ASN A 346 12.36 32.93 -35.49
C ASN A 346 11.64 34.11 -36.15
N GLU A 347 10.46 34.47 -35.67
CA GLU A 347 9.59 35.51 -36.25
C GLU A 347 9.37 35.35 -37.77
N LYS A 348 9.19 34.10 -38.23
CA LYS A 348 9.06 33.70 -39.65
C LYS A 348 10.30 33.95 -40.51
N ARG A 349 11.45 34.25 -39.91
CA ARG A 349 12.73 34.36 -40.63
C ARG A 349 13.55 33.10 -40.45
N LYS A 350 13.97 32.51 -41.56
CA LYS A 350 14.91 31.38 -41.56
C LYS A 350 16.28 31.84 -41.07
N ILE A 351 16.80 31.17 -40.05
CA ILE A 351 18.14 31.31 -39.50
C ILE A 351 18.88 30.00 -39.77
N GLN A 352 19.91 30.08 -40.62
CA GLN A 352 20.72 28.92 -40.98
C GLN A 352 21.77 28.67 -39.89
N ASP A 353 21.69 27.51 -39.24
CA ASP A 353 22.62 27.16 -38.16
C ASP A 353 23.83 26.40 -38.70
N VAL A 354 23.57 25.38 -39.53
CA VAL A 354 24.63 24.57 -40.16
C VAL A 354 24.24 24.24 -41.59
N LEU A 355 25.17 24.43 -42.51
CA LEU A 355 25.06 23.96 -43.88
C LEU A 355 26.38 23.33 -44.30
N LEU A 356 26.36 22.01 -44.51
CA LEU A 356 27.48 21.27 -45.08
C LEU A 356 27.03 20.72 -46.43
N ALA A 357 27.72 21.10 -47.49
CA ALA A 357 27.49 20.57 -48.83
C ALA A 357 28.82 20.02 -49.36
N LEU A 358 28.78 18.79 -49.85
CA LEU A 358 29.88 18.12 -50.51
C LEU A 358 29.47 17.90 -51.97
N GLN A 359 30.33 18.32 -52.88
CA GLN A 359 30.19 18.06 -54.31
C GLN A 359 31.50 17.48 -54.81
N VAL A 360 31.45 16.30 -55.42
CA VAL A 360 32.60 15.67 -56.04
C VAL A 360 32.63 16.08 -57.50
N ASN A 361 33.63 16.87 -57.89
CA ASN A 361 33.85 17.18 -59.30
C ASN A 361 34.39 15.92 -59.99
N ALA A 362 33.67 15.45 -61.00
CA ALA A 362 34.10 14.34 -61.85
C ALA A 362 35.27 14.74 -62.77
#